data_AF-A0A2S6CJV0-F1
#
_entry.id   AF-A0A2S6CJV0-F1
#
_cell.length_a   1.000
_cell.length_b   1.000
_cell.length_c   1.000
_cell.angle_alpha   90.00
_cell.angle_beta   90.00
_cell.angle_gamma   90.00
#
_symmetry.space_group_name_H-M   'P 1'
#
loop_
_entity.id
_entity.type
_entity.pdbx_description
1 polymer ?
#
loop_
_entity_poly.entity_id
_entity_poly.type
_entity_poly.pdbx_seq_one_letter_code
_entity_poly.pdbx_strand_id
1 'polypeptide(L)'
;MRKMLTKFRSAKETDRDPHRIPNPLPKSAQATNEDETRSASTTIHYLLTPNSPLGAWHRNKARTVHTLHRGRGRYVIIHADEVASENCPGGYGDADVSEESRWIKKARVEVFTVGQDVLKGEKLQWIVDGGKYKTSFLLPDEEGGEGSDGLLISETVVPGFEYSDHDFMKKERLEALISEGEAAELEWMLRKE
;
A
#
# COMPACT_ATOMS: atom_id res chain seq x y z
N MET A 1 -19.50 32.86 1.44
CA MET A 1 -19.34 31.84 2.51
C MET A 1 -18.15 30.95 2.16
N ARG A 2 -17.05 31.07 2.92
CA ARG A 2 -15.85 30.25 2.70
C ARG A 2 -16.17 28.80 3.08
N LYS A 3 -16.22 27.89 2.10
CA LYS A 3 -16.21 26.45 2.39
C LYS A 3 -14.86 26.13 3.02
N MET A 4 -14.91 25.82 4.30
CA MET A 4 -13.81 25.24 5.06
C MET A 4 -13.49 23.89 4.38
N LEU A 5 -12.49 23.87 3.51
CA LEU A 5 -11.96 22.65 2.92
C LEU A 5 -11.19 21.94 4.04
N THR A 6 -11.90 21.23 4.90
CA THR A 6 -11.26 20.27 5.80
C THR A 6 -10.57 19.26 4.90
N LYS A 7 -9.24 19.29 4.88
CA LYS A 7 -8.40 18.30 4.20
C LYS A 7 -8.74 16.95 4.82
N PHE A 8 -9.69 16.23 4.24
CA PHE A 8 -10.02 14.88 4.66
C PHE A 8 -8.71 14.10 4.55
N ARG A 9 -8.19 13.64 5.69
CA ARG A 9 -7.16 12.60 5.65
C ARG A 9 -7.87 11.38 5.06
N SER A 10 -7.35 10.88 3.95
CA SER A 10 -7.94 9.74 3.22
C SER A 10 -8.03 8.47 4.08
N ALA A 11 -7.32 8.43 5.22
CA ALA A 11 -7.35 7.37 6.22
C ALA A 11 -7.78 7.87 7.60
N LYS A 12 -8.55 7.06 8.33
CA LYS A 12 -8.84 7.25 9.75
C LYS A 12 -8.74 5.92 10.49
N GLU A 13 -7.86 5.84 11.49
CA GLU A 13 -7.80 4.69 12.42
C GLU A 13 -9.12 4.60 13.21
N THR A 14 -9.71 3.41 13.20
CA THR A 14 -10.98 3.11 13.87
C THR A 14 -10.79 2.19 15.07
N ASP A 15 -9.74 1.36 15.05
CA ASP A 15 -9.43 0.44 16.12
C ASP A 15 -7.93 0.15 16.19
N ARG A 16 -7.43 -0.08 17.41
CA ARG A 16 -6.08 -0.55 17.70
C ARG A 16 -6.20 -1.51 18.88
N ASP A 17 -5.84 -2.76 18.63
CA ASP A 17 -5.99 -3.82 19.62
C ASP A 17 -5.11 -3.53 20.86
N PRO A 18 -5.67 -3.48 22.08
CA PRO A 18 -4.88 -3.25 23.29
C PRO A 18 -3.95 -4.43 23.63
N HIS A 19 -4.18 -5.63 23.07
CA HIS A 19 -3.31 -6.78 23.24
C HIS A 19 -2.00 -6.58 22.49
N ARG A 20 -0.89 -6.69 23.23
CA ARG A 20 0.47 -6.54 22.72
C ARG A 20 1.08 -7.92 22.47
N ILE A 21 1.64 -8.13 21.29
CA ILE A 21 2.36 -9.35 20.91
C ILE A 21 3.84 -9.05 20.65
N PRO A 22 4.75 -10.04 20.76
CA PRO A 22 6.14 -9.88 20.31
C PRO A 22 6.17 -9.47 18.83
N ASN A 23 7.03 -8.52 18.48
CA ASN A 23 7.14 -8.04 17.10
C ASN A 23 7.78 -9.11 16.20
N PRO A 24 7.06 -9.68 15.21
CA PRO A 24 7.60 -10.69 14.31
C PRO A 24 8.33 -10.09 13.10
N LEU A 25 8.32 -8.77 12.92
CA LEU A 25 8.83 -8.11 11.73
C LEU A 25 10.36 -7.95 11.76
N PRO A 26 11.03 -7.88 10.60
CA PRO A 26 12.47 -7.59 10.53
C PRO A 26 12.80 -6.28 11.26
N LYS A 27 13.74 -6.35 12.20
CA LYS A 27 14.20 -5.19 12.96
C LYS A 27 14.86 -4.19 12.02
N SER A 28 14.50 -2.92 12.16
CA SER A 28 15.28 -1.85 11.53
C SER A 28 16.61 -1.70 12.29
N ALA A 29 17.62 -1.11 11.64
CA ALA A 29 18.87 -0.74 12.31
C ALA A 29 18.68 0.28 13.45
N GLN A 30 17.50 0.89 13.55
CA GLN A 30 17.12 1.90 14.55
C GLN A 30 16.04 1.39 15.52
N ALA A 31 15.86 0.07 15.63
CA ALA A 31 14.83 -0.50 16.50
C ALA A 31 15.01 -0.04 17.95
N THR A 32 13.99 0.60 18.51
CA THR A 32 13.94 1.02 19.91
C THR A 32 13.35 -0.09 20.78
N ASN A 33 13.39 0.06 22.11
CA ASN A 33 12.68 -0.87 23.00
C ASN A 33 11.15 -0.88 22.74
N GLU A 34 10.59 0.19 22.19
CA GLU A 34 9.18 0.25 21.79
C GLU A 34 8.88 -0.66 20.58
N ASP A 35 9.91 -1.01 19.80
CA ASP A 35 9.81 -1.92 18.66
C ASP A 35 9.79 -3.42 19.05
N GLU A 36 9.95 -3.77 20.33
CA GLU A 36 9.93 -5.16 20.80
C GLU A 36 8.55 -5.82 20.67
N THR A 37 7.50 -5.01 20.69
CA THR A 37 6.12 -5.49 20.64
C THR A 37 5.29 -4.68 19.64
N ARG A 38 4.15 -5.25 19.24
CA ARG A 38 3.16 -4.59 18.39
C ARG A 38 1.78 -4.79 18.99
N SER A 39 0.84 -3.89 18.67
CA SER A 39 -0.59 -4.20 18.83
C SER A 39 -0.91 -5.43 17.98
N ALA A 40 -1.81 -6.32 18.42
CA ALA A 40 -2.14 -7.51 17.64
C ALA A 40 -2.68 -7.15 16.26
N SER A 41 -3.45 -6.05 16.16
CA SER A 41 -3.85 -5.45 14.89
C SER A 41 -4.17 -3.96 15.02
N THR A 42 -4.27 -3.29 13.89
CA THR A 42 -4.87 -1.95 13.75
C THR A 42 -5.82 -1.96 12.57
N THR A 43 -6.94 -1.24 12.67
CA THR A 43 -7.91 -1.11 11.58
C THR A 43 -8.16 0.35 11.25
N ILE A 44 -8.26 0.66 9.96
CA ILE A 44 -8.61 1.99 9.46
C ILE A 44 -9.81 1.90 8.52
N HIS A 45 -10.51 3.03 8.34
CA HIS A 45 -11.21 3.32 7.09
C HIS A 45 -10.29 4.09 6.15
N TYR A 46 -10.31 3.72 4.86
CA TYR A 46 -9.61 4.41 3.79
C TYR A 46 -10.58 4.78 2.66
N LEU A 47 -10.51 6.02 2.19
CA LEU A 47 -11.42 6.60 1.21
C LEU A 47 -10.66 7.31 0.08
N LEU A 48 -10.84 6.84 -1.15
CA LEU A 48 -10.54 7.61 -2.36
C LEU A 48 -11.78 8.36 -2.81
N THR A 49 -11.60 9.59 -3.29
CA THR A 49 -12.70 10.44 -3.78
C THR A 49 -12.35 11.01 -5.15
N PRO A 50 -13.30 11.53 -5.94
CA PRO A 50 -12.97 12.22 -7.19
C PRO A 50 -11.95 13.37 -7.04
N ASN A 51 -11.91 14.03 -5.87
CA ASN A 51 -10.94 15.10 -5.58
C ASN A 51 -9.57 14.58 -5.10
N SER A 52 -9.50 13.34 -4.64
CA SER A 52 -8.27 12.66 -4.22
C SER A 52 -8.37 11.19 -4.65
N PRO A 53 -8.21 10.92 -5.96
CA PRO A 53 -8.56 9.63 -6.56
C PRO A 53 -7.40 8.63 -6.53
N LEU A 54 -6.26 8.99 -5.96
CA LEU A 54 -5.02 8.20 -5.99
C LEU A 54 -4.52 7.94 -4.56
N GLY A 55 -4.32 6.67 -4.22
CA GLY A 55 -3.49 6.24 -3.11
C GLY A 55 -2.10 5.91 -3.63
N ALA A 56 -1.14 6.82 -3.41
CA ALA A 56 0.20 6.72 -3.97
C ALA A 56 0.95 5.45 -3.55
N TRP A 57 1.96 5.07 -4.35
CA TRP A 57 2.81 3.91 -4.09
C TRP A 57 3.43 3.91 -2.69
N HIS A 58 3.13 2.86 -1.93
CA HIS A 58 3.70 2.61 -0.62
C HIS A 58 3.74 1.11 -0.31
N ARG A 59 4.46 0.72 0.74
CA ARG A 59 4.42 -0.64 1.27
C ARG A 59 4.37 -0.63 2.79
N ASN A 60 4.20 -1.82 3.36
CA ASN A 60 4.32 -2.04 4.80
C ASN A 60 5.07 -3.35 5.04
N LYS A 61 5.81 -3.49 6.14
CA LYS A 61 6.43 -4.77 6.53
C LYS A 61 5.40 -5.80 6.98
N ALA A 62 4.31 -5.35 7.60
CA ALA A 62 3.20 -6.19 7.98
C ALA A 62 2.25 -6.42 6.79
N ARG A 63 1.56 -7.55 6.80
CA ARG A 63 0.49 -7.82 5.83
C ARG A 63 -0.73 -6.93 6.13
N THR A 64 -1.45 -6.57 5.08
CA THR A 64 -2.70 -5.80 5.16
C THR A 64 -3.84 -6.56 4.51
N VAL A 65 -4.94 -6.74 5.25
CA VAL A 65 -6.22 -7.25 4.75
C VAL A 65 -7.08 -6.06 4.38
N HIS A 66 -7.62 -6.04 3.16
CA HIS A 66 -8.47 -4.97 2.66
C HIS A 66 -9.88 -5.54 2.44
N THR A 67 -10.89 -4.81 2.89
CA THR A 67 -12.31 -5.17 2.74
C THR A 67 -13.06 -4.01 2.08
N LEU A 68 -13.73 -4.28 0.97
CA LEU A 68 -14.54 -3.30 0.26
C LEU A 68 -15.82 -2.99 1.03
N HIS A 69 -16.13 -1.70 1.20
CA HIS A 69 -17.44 -1.24 1.67
C HIS A 69 -18.29 -0.70 0.52
N ARG A 70 -17.70 0.15 -0.34
CA ARG A 70 -18.42 0.83 -1.42
C ARG A 70 -17.49 1.29 -2.53
N GLY A 71 -18.03 1.43 -3.73
CA GLY A 71 -17.37 2.03 -4.89
C GLY A 71 -16.49 1.04 -5.63
N ARG A 72 -15.69 1.57 -6.55
CA ARG A 72 -14.86 0.78 -7.44
C ARG A 72 -13.47 1.38 -7.60
N GLY A 73 -12.47 0.52 -7.74
CA GLY A 73 -11.09 0.98 -7.89
C GLY A 73 -10.20 -0.03 -8.59
N ARG A 74 -9.02 0.44 -8.96
CA ARG A 74 -7.94 -0.41 -9.48
C ARG A 74 -6.83 -0.45 -8.45
N TYR A 75 -6.35 -1.66 -8.17
CA TYR A 75 -5.11 -1.87 -7.42
C TYR A 75 -4.01 -2.30 -8.38
N VAL A 76 -2.80 -1.78 -8.13
CA VAL A 76 -1.57 -2.22 -8.78
C VAL A 76 -0.58 -2.60 -7.69
N ILE A 77 -0.01 -3.79 -7.82
CA ILE A 77 0.92 -4.38 -6.85
C ILE A 77 2.23 -4.69 -7.56
N ILE A 78 3.34 -4.28 -6.96
CA ILE A 78 4.68 -4.74 -7.37
C ILE A 78 5.17 -5.72 -6.31
N HIS A 79 5.42 -6.97 -6.73
CA HIS A 79 5.85 -8.07 -5.85
C HIS A 79 7.34 -8.00 -5.56
N ALA A 80 7.74 -6.93 -4.86
CA ALA A 80 9.14 -6.63 -4.52
C ALA A 80 9.74 -7.63 -3.52
N ASP A 81 8.89 -8.23 -2.69
CA ASP A 81 9.23 -9.30 -1.75
C ASP A 81 9.83 -10.53 -2.44
N GLU A 82 9.41 -10.81 -3.69
CA GLU A 82 9.87 -11.96 -4.48
C GLU A 82 11.27 -11.75 -5.10
N VAL A 83 11.78 -10.51 -5.09
CA VAL A 83 13.01 -10.14 -5.79
C VAL A 83 14.01 -9.37 -4.93
N ALA A 84 13.74 -9.19 -3.65
CA ALA A 84 14.68 -8.59 -2.71
C ALA A 84 15.97 -9.42 -2.61
N SER A 85 17.12 -8.76 -2.59
CA SER A 85 18.41 -9.43 -2.40
C SER A 85 18.60 -9.90 -0.95
N GLU A 86 19.44 -10.91 -0.76
CA GLU A 86 19.77 -11.43 0.57
C GLU A 86 20.38 -10.36 1.49
N ASN A 87 21.13 -9.43 0.90
CA ASN A 87 21.74 -8.30 1.60
C ASN A 87 20.72 -7.22 2.00
N CYS A 88 19.52 -7.25 1.43
CA CYS A 88 18.44 -6.32 1.72
C CYS A 88 17.10 -7.04 1.87
N PRO A 89 16.89 -7.86 2.92
CA PRO A 89 15.66 -8.63 3.09
C PRO A 89 14.39 -7.76 3.03
N GLY A 90 13.43 -8.16 2.18
CA GLY A 90 12.20 -7.40 1.92
C GLY A 90 12.42 -6.06 1.20
N GLY A 91 13.63 -5.76 0.74
CA GLY A 91 13.99 -4.50 0.09
C GLY A 91 13.99 -3.29 1.04
N TYR A 92 13.96 -3.51 2.36
CA TYR A 92 13.93 -2.46 3.38
C TYR A 92 15.33 -1.98 3.74
N GLY A 93 15.45 -0.69 4.11
CA GLY A 93 16.66 -0.13 4.71
C GLY A 93 17.30 0.99 3.89
N ASP A 94 17.82 1.99 4.63
CA ASP A 94 18.58 3.15 4.13
C ASP A 94 20.10 2.88 4.06
N ALA A 95 20.55 1.66 4.36
CA ALA A 95 21.96 1.29 4.32
C ALA A 95 22.49 1.33 2.87
N ASP A 96 23.82 1.49 2.73
CA ASP A 96 24.66 1.78 1.54
C ASP A 96 24.52 0.82 0.32
N VAL A 97 23.34 0.25 0.10
CA VAL A 97 22.97 -0.63 -0.99
C VAL A 97 22.26 0.20 -2.05
N SER A 98 22.88 0.29 -3.23
CA SER A 98 22.27 0.93 -4.39
C SER A 98 20.95 0.26 -4.77
N GLU A 99 20.03 0.98 -5.42
CA GLU A 99 18.74 0.40 -5.83
C GLU A 99 18.94 -0.76 -6.82
N GLU A 100 20.00 -0.76 -7.61
CA GLU A 100 20.34 -1.87 -8.53
C GLU A 100 20.78 -3.13 -7.78
N SER A 101 21.47 -2.98 -6.64
CA SER A 101 21.94 -4.10 -5.83
C SER A 101 20.89 -4.61 -4.83
N ARG A 102 19.79 -3.85 -4.69
CA ARG A 102 18.67 -4.18 -3.80
C ARG A 102 17.80 -5.32 -4.34
N TRP A 103 17.81 -5.52 -5.65
CA TRP A 103 16.92 -6.44 -6.35
C TRP A 103 17.73 -7.46 -7.16
N ILE A 104 17.39 -8.74 -7.07
CA ILE A 104 18.09 -9.81 -7.81
C ILE A 104 17.60 -9.94 -9.27
N LYS A 105 16.43 -9.39 -9.57
CA LYS A 105 15.79 -9.34 -10.89
C LYS A 105 14.64 -8.33 -10.87
N LYS A 106 14.02 -8.07 -12.03
CA LYS A 106 12.81 -7.24 -12.12
C LYS A 106 11.61 -7.95 -11.48
N ALA A 107 10.84 -7.22 -10.69
CA ALA A 107 9.61 -7.68 -10.05
C ALA A 107 8.48 -7.79 -11.08
N ARG A 108 7.56 -8.72 -10.83
CA ARG A 108 6.30 -8.78 -11.59
C ARG A 108 5.30 -7.75 -11.05
N VAL A 109 4.48 -7.23 -11.95
CA VAL A 109 3.36 -6.34 -11.63
C VAL A 109 2.05 -7.14 -11.68
N GLU A 110 1.19 -6.96 -10.68
CA GLU A 110 -0.18 -7.49 -10.66
C GLU A 110 -1.18 -6.34 -10.64
N VAL A 111 -2.22 -6.45 -11.48
CA VAL A 111 -3.27 -5.43 -11.61
C VAL A 111 -4.62 -6.11 -11.46
N PHE A 112 -5.49 -5.59 -10.58
CA PHE A 112 -6.85 -6.11 -10.43
C PHE A 112 -7.85 -5.04 -10.00
N THR A 113 -9.11 -5.28 -10.33
CA THR A 113 -10.22 -4.41 -9.96
C THR A 113 -10.81 -4.83 -8.62
N VAL A 114 -11.15 -3.84 -7.80
CA VAL A 114 -11.94 -4.00 -6.58
C VAL A 114 -13.29 -3.35 -6.79
N GLY A 115 -14.35 -4.05 -6.39
CA GLY A 115 -15.73 -3.66 -6.70
C GLY A 115 -16.70 -4.79 -6.39
N GLN A 116 -17.99 -4.53 -6.59
CA GLN A 116 -19.08 -5.42 -6.18
C GLN A 116 -19.37 -6.53 -7.20
N ASP A 117 -18.88 -6.44 -8.44
CA ASP A 117 -19.21 -7.40 -9.50
C ASP A 117 -18.28 -8.64 -9.45
N VAL A 118 -18.48 -9.46 -8.42
CA VAL A 118 -17.67 -10.67 -8.18
C VAL A 118 -17.75 -11.68 -9.31
N LEU A 119 -18.87 -11.73 -10.05
CA LEU A 119 -19.05 -12.64 -11.18
C LEU A 119 -18.19 -12.24 -12.39
N LYS A 120 -17.80 -10.96 -12.47
CA LYS A 120 -16.80 -10.46 -13.43
C LYS A 120 -15.37 -10.46 -12.88
N GLY A 121 -15.14 -11.02 -11.70
CA GLY A 121 -13.81 -11.16 -11.10
C GLY A 121 -13.35 -9.95 -10.27
N GLU A 122 -14.24 -9.02 -9.93
CA GLU A 122 -13.92 -7.96 -8.99
C GLU A 122 -13.73 -8.51 -7.57
N LYS A 123 -12.77 -7.95 -6.83
CA LYS A 123 -12.45 -8.41 -5.48
C LYS A 123 -13.18 -7.58 -4.43
N LEU A 124 -13.94 -8.24 -3.55
CA LEU A 124 -14.49 -7.66 -2.32
C LEU A 124 -13.48 -7.64 -1.17
N GLN A 125 -12.55 -8.60 -1.17
CA GLN A 125 -11.50 -8.72 -0.16
C GLN A 125 -10.20 -9.14 -0.83
N TRP A 126 -9.09 -8.54 -0.42
CA TRP A 126 -7.76 -8.93 -0.89
C TRP A 126 -6.71 -8.68 0.17
N ILE A 127 -5.60 -9.40 0.05
CA ILE A 127 -4.48 -9.34 0.99
C ILE A 127 -3.27 -8.85 0.22
N VAL A 128 -2.55 -7.90 0.81
CA VAL A 128 -1.21 -7.52 0.37
C VAL A 128 -0.26 -7.88 1.50
N ASP A 129 0.60 -8.86 1.28
CA ASP A 129 1.62 -9.23 2.26
C ASP A 129 2.70 -8.16 2.37
N GLY A 130 3.50 -8.28 3.44
CA GLY A 130 4.62 -7.39 3.68
C GLY A 130 5.65 -7.40 2.55
N GLY A 131 6.35 -6.29 2.35
CA GLY A 131 7.38 -6.15 1.31
C GLY A 131 6.87 -5.73 -0.06
N LYS A 132 5.57 -5.92 -0.34
CA LYS A 132 4.94 -5.56 -1.62
C LYS A 132 4.61 -4.07 -1.66
N TYR A 133 4.96 -3.41 -2.77
CA TYR A 133 4.44 -2.07 -3.05
C TYR A 133 3.02 -2.17 -3.57
N LYS A 134 2.13 -1.32 -3.04
CA LYS A 134 0.73 -1.19 -3.45
C LYS A 134 0.41 0.27 -3.78
N THR A 135 -0.42 0.46 -4.79
CA THR A 135 -1.07 1.73 -5.14
C THR A 135 -2.50 1.43 -5.55
N SER A 136 -3.36 2.44 -5.47
CA SER A 136 -4.74 2.31 -5.91
C SER A 136 -5.26 3.59 -6.53
N PHE A 137 -6.16 3.47 -7.49
CA PHE A 137 -6.86 4.62 -8.04
C PHE A 137 -8.34 4.36 -8.26
N LEU A 138 -9.12 5.44 -8.19
CA LEU A 138 -10.57 5.44 -8.31
C LEU A 138 -10.97 5.08 -9.75
N LEU A 139 -11.96 4.20 -9.89
CA LEU A 139 -12.65 3.93 -11.15
C LEU A 139 -14.09 4.46 -11.07
N PRO A 140 -14.78 4.66 -12.20
CA PRO A 140 -16.22 4.84 -12.19
C PRO A 140 -16.91 3.69 -11.45
N ASP A 141 -17.99 3.96 -10.72
CA ASP A 141 -18.65 2.97 -9.86
C ASP A 141 -19.27 1.82 -10.68
N GLU A 142 -19.62 2.11 -11.94
CA GLU A 142 -20.07 1.13 -12.92
C GLU A 142 -19.06 1.00 -14.06
N GLU A 143 -18.90 -0.22 -14.56
CA GLU A 143 -18.04 -0.49 -15.71
C GLU A 143 -18.54 0.24 -16.97
N GLY A 144 -17.70 1.12 -17.53
CA GLY A 144 -18.07 1.96 -18.67
C GLY A 144 -18.84 3.24 -18.30
N GLY A 145 -19.09 3.49 -17.01
CA GLY A 145 -19.67 4.75 -16.53
C GLY A 145 -18.67 5.91 -16.47
N GLU A 146 -19.16 7.10 -16.13
CA GLU A 146 -18.36 8.34 -16.13
C GLU A 146 -18.13 8.93 -14.72
N GLY A 147 -18.71 8.35 -13.67
CA GLY A 147 -18.71 8.93 -12.32
C GLY A 147 -18.42 7.92 -11.22
N SER A 148 -17.91 8.43 -10.10
CA SER A 148 -17.77 7.66 -8.86
C SER A 148 -18.06 8.55 -7.66
N ASP A 149 -18.76 8.00 -6.68
CA ASP A 149 -18.96 8.63 -5.37
C ASP A 149 -17.78 8.37 -4.41
N GLY A 150 -16.75 7.64 -4.85
CA GLY A 150 -15.58 7.29 -4.07
C GLY A 150 -15.50 5.81 -3.69
N LEU A 151 -14.28 5.35 -3.45
CA LEU A 151 -13.95 3.99 -3.02
C LEU A 151 -13.69 3.98 -1.53
N LEU A 152 -14.58 3.35 -0.76
CA LEU A 152 -14.45 3.18 0.68
C LEU A 152 -14.09 1.74 1.00
N ILE A 153 -13.02 1.57 1.77
CA ILE A 153 -12.54 0.27 2.25
C ILE A 153 -12.20 0.33 3.74
N SER A 154 -12.13 -0.84 4.38
CA SER A 154 -11.36 -1.03 5.61
C SER A 154 -10.03 -1.68 5.31
N GLU A 155 -8.98 -1.27 6.02
CA GLU A 155 -7.70 -1.98 6.03
C GLU A 155 -7.39 -2.43 7.45
N THR A 156 -7.06 -3.71 7.62
CA THR A 156 -6.57 -4.27 8.88
C THR A 156 -5.15 -4.77 8.70
N VAL A 157 -4.23 -4.22 9.50
CA VAL A 157 -2.80 -4.53 9.46
C VAL A 157 -2.46 -5.45 10.63
N VAL A 158 -1.75 -6.55 10.34
CA VAL A 158 -1.38 -7.58 11.32
C VAL A 158 0.10 -7.97 11.13
N PRO A 159 0.97 -7.78 12.15
CA PRO A 159 0.73 -7.06 13.41
C PRO A 159 0.35 -5.59 13.17
N GLY A 160 -0.18 -4.92 14.20
CA GLY A 160 -0.69 -3.55 14.10
C GLY A 160 0.31 -2.55 13.50
N PHE A 161 -0.21 -1.57 12.75
CA PHE A 161 0.55 -0.58 12.01
C PHE A 161 1.41 0.31 12.92
N GLU A 162 2.67 0.46 12.52
CA GLU A 162 3.57 1.50 13.01
C GLU A 162 4.24 2.21 11.83
N TYR A 163 4.54 3.50 11.99
CA TYR A 163 5.16 4.31 10.94
C TYR A 163 6.57 3.82 10.56
N SER A 164 7.29 3.17 11.47
CA SER A 164 8.61 2.59 11.24
C SER A 164 8.60 1.38 10.28
N ASP A 165 7.41 0.84 9.97
CA ASP A 165 7.22 -0.29 9.09
C ASP A 165 6.74 0.12 7.68
N HIS A 166 6.57 1.43 7.44
CA HIS A 166 5.97 1.98 6.25
C HIS A 166 6.90 2.95 5.51
N ASP A 167 7.02 2.77 4.19
CA ASP A 167 7.70 3.70 3.30
C ASP A 167 6.93 3.91 1.98
N PHE A 168 7.11 5.10 1.41
CA PHE A 168 6.63 5.44 0.07
C PHE A 168 7.68 5.06 -0.98
N MET A 169 7.22 4.74 -2.19
CA MET A 169 8.10 4.47 -3.32
C MET A 169 8.82 5.75 -3.77
N LYS A 170 10.12 5.62 -4.07
CA LYS A 170 10.94 6.65 -4.73
C LYS A 170 11.04 6.35 -6.22
N LYS A 171 11.33 7.37 -7.04
CA LYS A 171 11.44 7.21 -8.50
C LYS A 171 12.53 6.23 -8.90
N GLU A 172 13.72 6.40 -8.34
CA GLU A 172 14.90 5.57 -8.65
C GLU A 172 14.65 4.11 -8.27
N ARG A 173 13.91 3.89 -7.17
CA ARG A 173 13.49 2.56 -6.74
C ARG A 173 12.50 1.92 -7.71
N LEU A 174 11.52 2.68 -8.21
CA LEU A 174 10.57 2.18 -9.21
C LEU A 174 11.32 1.73 -10.47
N GLU A 175 12.21 2.58 -11.00
CA GLU A 175 13.01 2.30 -12.20
C GLU A 175 13.95 1.09 -12.01
N ALA A 176 14.53 0.93 -10.82
CA ALA A 176 15.35 -0.23 -10.50
C ALA A 176 14.52 -1.52 -10.37
N LEU A 177 13.30 -1.45 -9.84
CA LEU A 177 12.50 -2.61 -9.46
C LEU A 177 11.73 -3.25 -10.62
N ILE A 178 11.26 -2.48 -11.60
CA ILE A 178 10.46 -2.97 -12.75
C ILE A 178 11.12 -2.57 -14.08
N SER A 179 10.56 -3.01 -15.22
CA SER A 179 11.11 -2.64 -16.53
C SER A 179 10.93 -1.14 -16.81
N GLU A 180 11.75 -0.58 -17.70
CA GLU A 180 11.69 0.84 -18.08
C GLU A 180 10.31 1.24 -18.62
N GLY A 181 9.68 0.39 -19.44
CA GLY A 181 8.34 0.63 -19.97
C GLY A 181 7.27 0.66 -18.89
N GLU A 182 7.28 -0.32 -17.97
CA GLU A 182 6.34 -0.34 -16.85
C GLU A 182 6.57 0.84 -15.88
N ALA A 183 7.83 1.21 -15.63
CA ALA A 183 8.17 2.36 -14.80
C ALA A 183 7.58 3.66 -15.37
N ALA A 184 7.74 3.89 -16.68
CA ALA A 184 7.18 5.06 -17.36
C ALA A 184 5.64 5.10 -17.28
N GLU A 185 4.97 3.95 -17.39
CA GLU A 185 3.50 3.86 -17.28
C GLU A 185 2.97 4.08 -15.86
N LEU A 186 3.76 3.73 -14.84
CA LEU A 186 3.34 3.73 -13.44
C LEU A 186 3.89 4.91 -12.61
N GLU A 187 4.78 5.73 -13.18
CA GLU A 187 5.44 6.86 -12.49
C GLU A 187 4.45 7.88 -11.92
N TRP A 188 3.34 8.14 -12.61
CA TRP A 188 2.33 9.12 -12.17
C TRP A 188 1.65 8.76 -10.83
N MET A 189 1.79 7.51 -10.40
CA MET A 189 1.26 7.01 -9.13
C MET A 189 2.23 7.20 -7.94
N LEU A 190 3.43 7.76 -8.18
CA LEU A 190 4.35 8.17 -7.12
C LEU A 190 3.74 9.30 -6.29
N ARG A 191 4.15 9.37 -5.02
CA ARG A 191 3.70 10.44 -4.11
C ARG A 191 4.32 11.76 -4.58
N LYS A 192 3.49 12.78 -4.82
CA LYS A 192 3.94 14.15 -5.06
C LYS A 192 4.48 14.74 -3.77
N GLU A 193 5.63 15.39 -3.84
CA GLU A 193 6.24 16.15 -2.74
C GLU A 193 5.39 17.37 -2.34
#